data_AF-A0A1F8QMX0-F1
#
_entry.id   AF-A0A1F8QMX0-F1
#
_cell.length_a   1.000
_cell.length_b   1.000
_cell.length_c   1.000
_cell.angle_alpha   90.00
_cell.angle_beta   90.00
_cell.angle_gamma   90.00
#
_symmetry.space_group_name_H-M   'P 1'
#
loop_
_entity.id
_entity.type
_entity.pdbx_description
1 polymer ?
#
loop_
_entity_poly.entity_id
_entity_poly.type
_entity_poly.pdbx_seq_one_letter_code
_entity_poly.pdbx_strand_id
1 'polypeptide(L)'
;MSKSDAFENDILDLFFKNVAIADLAENDTTSPATTLYFSLHTGDPGDAGTQATSETAYTGYARVGVTRGAGFTVTGNSVSPAANIDFAECTAAPGSPITHFGIGTNATAGQAGYLMYSGTVTPNITMAAGVIPRLKTTSTITED
;
A
#
# COMPACT_ATOMS: atom_id res chain seq x y z
N MET A 1 19.55 -12.86 10.80
CA MET A 1 20.30 -11.72 10.23
C MET A 1 19.27 -10.65 9.96
N SER A 2 19.46 -9.42 10.44
CA SER A 2 18.57 -8.27 10.21
C SER A 2 19.33 -7.16 9.47
N LYS A 3 18.60 -6.20 8.92
CA LYS A 3 19.21 -4.96 8.43
C LYS A 3 19.56 -4.09 9.66
N SER A 4 20.30 -3.00 9.44
CA SER A 4 20.40 -1.96 10.48
C SER A 4 19.25 -0.98 10.32
N ASP A 5 18.81 -0.38 11.43
CA ASP A 5 17.75 0.64 11.46
C ASP A 5 17.99 1.77 10.45
N ALA A 6 19.27 2.16 10.27
CA ALA A 6 19.64 3.18 9.30
C ALA A 6 19.30 2.74 7.86
N PHE A 7 19.68 1.52 7.49
CA PHE A 7 19.44 1.01 6.14
C PHE A 7 17.97 0.69 5.89
N GLU A 8 17.22 0.30 6.92
CA GLU A 8 15.76 0.14 6.84
C GLU A 8 15.07 1.47 6.50
N ASN A 9 15.45 2.56 7.16
CA ASN A 9 14.95 3.89 6.82
C ASN A 9 15.35 4.30 5.40
N ASP A 10 16.59 4.07 4.98
CA ASP A 10 17.06 4.39 3.62
C ASP A 10 16.23 3.66 2.54
N ILE A 11 15.87 2.40 2.78
CA ILE A 11 15.02 1.62 1.87
C ILE A 11 13.60 2.19 1.81
N LEU A 12 13.01 2.55 2.96
CA LEU A 12 11.69 3.19 2.98
C LEU A 12 11.70 4.57 2.31
N ASP A 13 12.74 5.37 2.53
CA ASP A 13 12.91 6.67 1.88
C ASP A 13 13.11 6.53 0.36
N LEU A 14 13.84 5.52 -0.08
CA LEU A 14 13.95 5.20 -1.51
C LEU A 14 12.57 4.88 -2.10
N PHE A 15 11.85 3.90 -1.55
CA PHE A 15 10.61 3.42 -2.14
C PHE A 15 9.45 4.41 -2.00
N PHE A 16 9.33 5.11 -0.88
CA PHE A 16 8.17 5.96 -0.60
C PHE A 16 8.45 7.45 -0.73
N LYS A 17 9.68 7.91 -0.52
CA LYS A 17 10.03 9.35 -0.51
C LYS A 17 10.78 9.82 -1.75
N ASN A 18 11.14 8.92 -2.67
CA ASN A 18 11.95 9.19 -3.87
C ASN A 18 13.38 9.63 -3.54
N VAL A 19 13.95 9.20 -2.41
CA VAL A 19 15.30 9.60 -2.00
C VAL A 19 16.28 8.50 -2.39
N ALA A 20 17.24 8.81 -3.26
CA ALA A 20 18.30 7.87 -3.62
C ALA A 20 19.16 7.52 -2.41
N ILE A 21 19.63 6.26 -2.34
CA ILE A 21 20.63 5.85 -1.36
C ILE A 21 22.00 6.14 -1.97
N ALA A 22 22.70 7.13 -1.42
CA ALA A 22 23.98 7.60 -1.95
C ALA A 22 24.94 6.42 -2.21
N ASP A 23 25.52 6.40 -3.41
CA ASP A 23 26.48 5.39 -3.88
C ASP A 23 25.97 3.93 -3.96
N LEU A 24 24.70 3.66 -3.64
CA LEU A 24 24.15 2.29 -3.55
C LEU A 24 22.91 2.06 -4.43
N ALA A 25 21.93 2.96 -4.42
CA ALA A 25 20.67 2.78 -5.14
C ALA A 25 20.10 4.11 -5.64
N GLU A 26 19.59 4.11 -6.85
CA GLU A 26 19.08 5.30 -7.53
C GLU A 26 17.55 5.29 -7.62
N ASN A 27 16.94 6.47 -7.76
CA ASN A 27 15.54 6.60 -8.14
C ASN A 27 15.46 7.07 -9.59
N ASP A 28 14.97 6.20 -10.48
CA ASP A 28 15.03 6.36 -11.94
C ASP A 28 14.80 7.83 -12.36
N THR A 29 15.76 8.37 -13.11
CA THR A 29 15.76 9.78 -13.53
C THR A 29 14.97 10.03 -14.81
N THR A 30 14.60 8.97 -15.54
CA THR A 30 13.93 9.04 -16.85
C THR A 30 12.46 8.67 -16.76
N SER A 31 12.15 7.61 -16.02
CA SER A 31 10.80 7.06 -15.91
C SER A 31 10.48 6.52 -14.51
N PRO A 32 10.71 7.30 -13.44
CA PRO A 32 10.43 6.81 -12.09
C PRO A 32 8.94 6.49 -11.94
N ALA A 33 8.65 5.41 -11.22
CA ALA A 33 7.30 5.22 -10.68
C ALA A 33 6.98 6.43 -9.79
N THR A 34 6.00 7.24 -10.13
CA THR A 34 5.66 8.44 -9.32
C THR A 34 4.57 8.17 -8.29
N THR A 35 3.84 7.08 -8.47
CA THR A 35 2.64 6.73 -7.70
C THR A 35 2.71 5.27 -7.30
N LEU A 36 2.39 5.00 -6.04
CA LEU A 36 2.15 3.65 -5.52
C LEU A 36 0.64 3.47 -5.34
N TYR A 37 0.15 2.26 -5.56
CA TYR A 37 -1.27 1.94 -5.55
C TYR A 37 -1.60 1.07 -4.36
N PHE A 38 -2.50 1.57 -3.52
CA PHE A 38 -3.07 0.85 -2.40
C PHE A 38 -4.22 -0.04 -2.88
N SER A 39 -4.16 -1.31 -2.52
CA SER A 39 -5.20 -2.31 -2.76
C SER A 39 -5.77 -2.83 -1.45
N LEU A 40 -7.03 -3.26 -1.46
CA LEU A 40 -7.72 -3.86 -0.32
C LEU A 40 -7.91 -5.35 -0.54
N HIS A 41 -7.71 -6.13 0.50
CA HIS A 41 -7.72 -7.58 0.42
C HIS A 41 -8.61 -8.19 1.52
N THR A 42 -9.28 -9.28 1.15
CA THR A 42 -10.15 -10.06 2.06
C THR A 42 -9.37 -11.12 2.83
N GLY A 43 -8.11 -11.36 2.46
CA GLY A 43 -7.14 -12.20 3.16
C GLY A 43 -5.72 -11.73 2.84
N ASP A 44 -4.73 -12.33 3.50
CA ASP A 44 -3.32 -12.02 3.24
C ASP A 44 -2.94 -12.39 1.78
N PRO A 45 -2.34 -11.48 1.01
CA PRO A 45 -1.75 -11.82 -0.30
C PRO A 45 -0.58 -12.81 -0.20
N GLY A 46 0.15 -12.83 0.92
CA GLY A 46 1.34 -13.65 1.15
C GLY A 46 2.57 -13.23 0.33
N ASP A 47 3.74 -13.79 0.70
CA ASP A 47 5.04 -13.41 0.14
C ASP A 47 5.21 -13.72 -1.36
N ALA A 48 4.51 -14.75 -1.86
CA ALA A 48 4.47 -15.10 -3.28
C ALA A 48 3.29 -14.45 -4.03
N GLY A 49 2.54 -13.59 -3.34
CA GLY A 49 1.36 -12.93 -3.86
C GLY A 49 1.65 -11.84 -4.88
N THR A 50 0.59 -11.41 -5.54
CA THR A 50 0.59 -10.20 -6.37
C THR A 50 -0.47 -9.24 -5.82
N GLN A 51 -0.56 -8.03 -6.35
CA GLN A 51 -1.64 -7.10 -5.98
C GLN A 51 -3.06 -7.66 -6.25
N ALA A 52 -3.21 -8.71 -7.06
CA ALA A 52 -4.49 -9.37 -7.31
C ALA A 52 -4.79 -10.53 -6.33
N THR A 53 -3.80 -11.00 -5.57
CA THR A 53 -4.00 -12.12 -4.63
C THR A 53 -4.89 -11.67 -3.48
N SER A 54 -6.01 -12.36 -3.27
CA SER A 54 -7.00 -12.04 -2.22
C SER A 54 -7.62 -10.63 -2.33
N GLU A 55 -7.47 -9.94 -3.46
CA GLU A 55 -7.98 -8.58 -3.67
C GLU A 55 -9.52 -8.55 -3.62
N THR A 56 -10.09 -7.49 -3.04
CA THR A 56 -11.55 -7.30 -3.00
C THR A 56 -12.12 -6.97 -4.38
N ALA A 57 -13.42 -7.22 -4.55
CA ALA A 57 -14.14 -7.01 -5.81
C ALA A 57 -15.53 -6.40 -5.59
N TYR A 58 -15.73 -5.62 -4.52
CA TYR A 58 -17.01 -4.94 -4.30
C TYR A 58 -17.30 -3.94 -5.42
N THR A 59 -18.59 -3.69 -5.71
CA THR A 59 -18.97 -2.79 -6.80
C THR A 59 -18.62 -1.34 -6.45
N GLY A 60 -17.75 -0.73 -7.25
CA GLY A 60 -17.18 0.59 -7.00
C GLY A 60 -15.69 0.56 -6.65
N TYR A 61 -15.13 -0.61 -6.31
CA TYR A 61 -13.73 -0.74 -5.94
C TYR A 61 -12.77 -0.39 -7.08
N ALA A 62 -11.76 0.42 -6.76
CA ALA A 62 -10.56 0.64 -7.54
C ALA A 62 -9.38 0.82 -6.57
N ARG A 63 -8.16 0.49 -7.02
CA ARG A 63 -6.95 0.79 -6.24
C ARG A 63 -6.76 2.30 -6.15
N VAL A 64 -6.26 2.79 -5.02
CA VAL A 64 -6.04 4.22 -4.81
C VAL A 64 -4.57 4.55 -4.98
N GLY A 65 -4.27 5.46 -5.92
CA GLY A 65 -2.92 5.95 -6.14
C GLY A 65 -2.52 7.00 -5.10
N VAL A 66 -1.33 6.85 -4.52
CA VAL A 66 -0.68 7.84 -3.66
C VAL A 66 0.67 8.20 -4.27
N THR A 67 0.87 9.50 -4.54
CA THR A 67 2.13 10.00 -5.08
C THR A 67 3.26 9.84 -4.05
N ARG A 68 4.40 9.29 -4.48
CA ARG A 68 5.61 9.19 -3.66
C ARG A 68 6.11 10.58 -3.25
N GLY A 69 6.92 10.66 -2.20
CA GLY A 69 7.40 11.92 -1.64
C GLY A 69 6.46 12.41 -0.54
N ALA A 70 5.69 13.48 -0.80
CA ALA A 70 4.84 14.09 0.23
C ALA A 70 3.64 13.22 0.65
N GLY A 71 3.28 12.18 -0.12
CA GLY A 71 2.19 11.27 0.22
C GLY A 71 2.47 10.33 1.40
N PHE A 72 3.73 10.30 1.88
CA PHE A 72 4.17 9.38 2.93
C PHE A 72 4.99 10.07 4.02
N THR A 73 4.93 9.54 5.23
CA THR A 73 5.81 9.89 6.35
C THR A 73 6.65 8.67 6.70
N VAL A 74 7.97 8.82 6.70
CA VAL A 74 8.92 7.78 7.15
C VAL A 74 9.55 8.25 8.46
N THR A 75 9.52 7.39 9.47
CA THR A 75 10.16 7.63 10.77
C THR A 75 10.33 6.32 11.53
N GLY A 76 11.48 6.13 12.16
CA GLY A 76 11.72 4.96 13.02
C GLY A 76 11.46 3.62 12.31
N ASN A 77 11.99 3.48 11.10
CA ASN A 77 11.95 2.24 10.30
C ASN A 77 10.51 1.89 9.88
N SER A 78 9.60 2.87 9.95
CA SER A 78 8.19 2.73 9.65
C SER A 78 7.73 3.80 8.68
N VAL A 79 6.80 3.43 7.79
CA VAL A 79 6.17 4.32 6.83
C VAL A 79 4.66 4.33 7.00
N SER A 80 4.06 5.51 6.88
CA SER A 80 2.61 5.72 6.92
C SER A 80 2.15 6.69 5.83
N PRO A 81 0.90 6.62 5.38
CA PRO A 81 0.30 7.65 4.54
C PRO A 81 0.28 9.02 5.26
N ALA A 82 0.60 10.09 4.54
CA ALA A 82 0.52 11.45 5.07
C ALA A 82 -0.93 11.95 5.21
N ALA A 83 -1.89 11.30 4.55
CA ALA A 83 -3.32 11.54 4.66
C ALA A 83 -4.11 10.22 4.63
N ASN A 84 -5.36 10.24 5.09
CA ASN A 84 -6.24 9.07 4.96
C ASN A 84 -6.42 8.70 3.49
N ILE A 85 -6.46 7.40 3.22
CA ILE A 85 -6.69 6.84 1.89
C ILE A 85 -8.13 6.35 1.85
N ASP A 86 -8.98 7.11 1.19
CA ASP A 86 -10.39 6.78 0.98
C ASP A 86 -10.56 6.06 -0.34
N PHE A 87 -11.14 4.86 -0.27
CA PHE A 87 -11.54 4.10 -1.45
C PHE A 87 -12.93 4.53 -1.88
N ALA A 88 -13.28 4.27 -3.13
CA ALA A 88 -14.64 4.53 -3.61
C ALA A 88 -15.68 3.72 -2.83
N GLU A 89 -16.85 4.33 -2.61
CA GLU A 89 -17.95 3.72 -1.87
C GLU A 89 -18.36 2.37 -2.46
N CYS A 90 -18.66 1.41 -1.59
CA CYS A 90 -19.29 0.16 -1.97
C CYS A 90 -20.74 0.42 -2.36
N THR A 91 -21.03 0.40 -3.66
CA THR A 91 -22.39 0.61 -4.18
C THR A 91 -23.23 -0.67 -4.20
N ALA A 92 -22.57 -1.83 -4.31
CA ALA A 92 -23.19 -3.16 -4.27
C ALA A 92 -22.14 -4.27 -4.03
N ALA A 93 -22.60 -5.50 -3.83
CA ALA A 93 -21.78 -6.71 -3.69
C ALA A 93 -20.61 -6.56 -2.68
N PRO A 94 -20.88 -6.26 -1.40
CA PRO A 94 -19.84 -5.91 -0.42
C PRO A 94 -18.78 -6.99 -0.15
N GLY A 95 -19.11 -8.27 -0.42
CA GLY A 95 -18.19 -9.38 -0.19
C GLY A 95 -17.83 -9.58 1.29
N SER A 96 -16.66 -10.16 1.53
CA SER A 96 -16.10 -10.38 2.87
C SER A 96 -15.48 -9.09 3.45
N PRO A 97 -15.31 -9.00 4.79
CA PRO A 97 -14.59 -7.90 5.41
C PRO A 97 -13.19 -7.71 4.82
N ILE A 98 -12.74 -6.47 4.77
CA ILE A 98 -11.37 -6.15 4.38
C ILE A 98 -10.47 -6.35 5.60
N THR A 99 -9.53 -7.27 5.46
CA THR A 99 -8.63 -7.70 6.54
C THR A 99 -7.20 -7.25 6.32
N HIS A 100 -6.81 -7.01 5.07
CA HIS A 100 -5.46 -6.62 4.69
C HIS A 100 -5.47 -5.50 3.65
N PHE A 101 -4.36 -4.79 3.56
CA PHE A 101 -4.06 -3.88 2.47
C PHE A 101 -2.77 -4.30 1.78
N GLY A 102 -2.60 -3.88 0.54
CA GLY A 102 -1.38 -4.05 -0.24
C GLY A 102 -0.91 -2.71 -0.80
N ILE A 103 0.39 -2.60 -1.06
CA ILE A 103 1.02 -1.47 -1.76
C ILE A 103 1.79 -2.05 -2.94
N GLY A 104 1.53 -1.55 -4.14
CA GLY A 104 2.25 -2.00 -5.33
C GLY A 104 2.19 -1.00 -6.48
N THR A 105 2.52 -1.45 -7.69
CA THR A 105 2.82 -0.55 -8.82
C THR A 105 1.76 -0.52 -9.92
N ASN A 106 0.78 -1.43 -9.92
CA ASN A 106 -0.28 -1.49 -10.93
C ASN A 106 -1.56 -0.82 -10.42
N ALA A 107 -2.10 0.11 -11.21
CA ALA A 107 -3.31 0.86 -10.92
C ALA A 107 -4.60 0.04 -11.06
N THR A 108 -4.58 -0.99 -11.90
CA THR A 108 -5.81 -1.68 -12.33
C THR A 108 -6.17 -2.79 -11.36
N ALA A 109 -7.31 -2.63 -10.67
CA ALA A 109 -7.87 -3.66 -9.80
C ALA A 109 -8.09 -4.99 -10.56
N GLY A 110 -7.83 -6.12 -9.91
CA GLY A 110 -7.93 -7.45 -10.48
C GLY A 110 -6.80 -7.86 -11.42
N GLN A 111 -5.93 -6.93 -11.84
CA GLN A 111 -4.72 -7.27 -12.59
C GLN A 111 -3.55 -7.57 -11.66
N ALA A 112 -2.74 -8.56 -12.04
CA ALA A 112 -1.47 -8.80 -11.36
C ALA A 112 -0.62 -7.52 -11.39
N GLY A 113 -0.02 -7.21 -10.25
CA GLY A 113 0.89 -6.09 -10.08
C GLY A 113 1.97 -6.48 -9.08
N TYR A 114 3.12 -5.85 -9.18
CA TYR A 114 4.20 -6.07 -8.24
C TYR A 114 3.75 -5.60 -6.86
N LEU A 115 3.57 -6.55 -5.94
CA LEU A 115 3.22 -6.28 -4.55
C LEU A 115 4.52 -6.06 -3.79
N MET A 116 4.68 -4.85 -3.26
CA MET A 116 5.87 -4.48 -2.50
C MET A 116 5.68 -4.76 -1.02
N TYR A 117 4.49 -4.44 -0.51
CA TYR A 117 4.14 -4.57 0.91
C TYR A 117 2.70 -5.04 1.05
N SER A 118 2.44 -5.86 2.06
CA SER A 118 1.11 -6.13 2.58
C SER A 118 1.08 -5.90 4.09
N GLY A 119 -0.09 -5.59 4.61
CA GLY A 119 -0.28 -5.36 6.04
C GLY A 119 -1.71 -5.62 6.47
N THR A 120 -1.93 -5.77 7.77
CA THR A 120 -3.26 -5.98 8.32
C THR A 120 -4.02 -4.65 8.44
N VAL A 121 -5.34 -4.70 8.29
CA VAL A 121 -6.25 -3.58 8.55
C VAL A 121 -6.91 -3.81 9.91
N THR A 122 -6.59 -2.98 10.89
CA THR A 122 -7.12 -3.15 12.26
C THR A 122 -7.81 -1.88 12.77
N PRO A 123 -9.09 -1.97 13.21
CA PRO A 123 -9.98 -3.13 13.08
C PRO A 123 -10.28 -3.43 11.60
N ASN A 124 -10.61 -4.69 11.29
CA ASN A 124 -11.03 -5.06 9.93
C ASN A 124 -12.26 -4.22 9.53
N ILE A 125 -12.36 -3.90 8.23
CA ILE A 125 -13.46 -3.08 7.72
C ILE A 125 -14.60 -4.02 7.33
N THR A 126 -15.70 -3.98 8.09
CA THR A 126 -16.93 -4.65 7.70
C THR A 126 -17.56 -3.95 6.50
N MET A 127 -17.80 -4.71 5.44
CA MET A 127 -18.34 -4.17 4.19
C MET A 127 -19.86 -4.25 4.14
N ALA A 128 -20.48 -3.19 3.63
CA ALA A 128 -21.90 -3.09 3.29
C ALA A 128 -22.08 -2.05 2.18
N ALA A 129 -23.25 -2.03 1.52
CA ALA A 129 -23.56 -0.94 0.60
C ALA A 129 -23.59 0.41 1.35
N GLY A 130 -23.00 1.46 0.78
CA GLY A 130 -22.83 2.77 1.40
C GLY A 130 -21.57 2.91 2.27
N VAL A 131 -20.76 1.86 2.41
CA VAL A 131 -19.48 1.94 3.15
C VAL A 131 -18.39 2.51 2.25
N ILE A 132 -17.64 3.50 2.76
CA ILE A 132 -16.39 4.01 2.19
C ILE A 132 -15.23 3.38 2.97
N PRO A 133 -14.51 2.38 2.42
CA PRO A 133 -13.34 1.82 3.08
C PRO A 133 -12.22 2.87 3.20
N ARG A 134 -11.55 2.90 4.35
CA ARG A 134 -10.51 3.90 4.66
C ARG A 134 -9.31 3.24 5.32
N LEU A 135 -8.12 3.53 4.81
CA LEU A 135 -6.87 3.38 5.55
C LEU A 135 -6.50 4.72 6.17
N LYS A 136 -6.06 4.71 7.42
CA LYS A 136 -5.75 5.93 8.17
C LYS A 136 -4.27 6.26 8.06
N THR A 137 -3.89 7.47 8.45
CA THR A 137 -2.48 7.85 8.65
C THR A 137 -1.78 7.01 9.72
N THR A 138 -2.53 6.26 10.53
CA THR A 138 -2.00 5.30 11.51
C THR A 138 -1.78 3.90 10.93
N SER A 139 -2.12 3.67 9.66
CA SER A 139 -1.80 2.43 8.96
C SER A 139 -0.32 2.47 8.58
N THR A 140 0.48 1.61 9.20
CA THR A 140 1.94 1.60 9.05
C THR A 140 2.44 0.30 8.44
N ILE A 141 3.57 0.40 7.74
CA ILE A 141 4.47 -0.72 7.43
C ILE A 141 5.76 -0.47 8.19
N THR A 142 6.37 -1.52 8.73
CA THR A 142 7.63 -1.43 9.48
C THR A 142 8.60 -2.49 8.96
N GLU A 143 9.85 -2.09 8.75
CA GLU A 143 10.97 -3.00 8.47
C GLU A 143 11.66 -3.39 9.80
N ASP A 144 12.15 -4.63 9.89
CA ASP A 144 12.89 -5.24 11.03
C ASP A 144 13.93 -6.27 10.50
#